data_AF-W1YLN3-F1
#
_entry.id   AF-W1YLN3-F1
#
_cell.length_a   1.000
_cell.length_b   1.000
_cell.length_c   1.000
_cell.angle_alpha   90.00
_cell.angle_beta   90.00
_cell.angle_gamma   90.00
#
_symmetry.space_group_name_H-M   'P 1'
#
loop_
_entity.id
_entity.type
_entity.pdbx_description
1 polymer ?
#
loop_
_entity_poly.entity_id
_entity_poly.type
_entity_poly.pdbx_seq_one_letter_code
_entity_poly.pdbx_strand_id
1 'polypeptide(L)' 'VYMMNTEEKTQRLIKMIEEDNPFLAIVFCNKREGAVRLSYELTAAGLNIAEMHGDLTQGRRTRILRDFAKAK' A
#
# COMPACT_ATOMS: atom_id res chain seq x y z
N VAL A 1 2.76 -17.12 -6.84
CA VAL A 1 3.97 -16.64 -6.12
C VAL A 1 5.00 -16.25 -7.15
N TYR A 2 5.50 -15.01 -7.11
CA TYR A 2 6.51 -14.51 -8.06
C TYR A 2 7.90 -14.55 -7.42
N MET A 3 8.88 -15.10 -8.12
CA MET A 3 10.30 -14.99 -7.74
C MET A 3 10.89 -13.77 -8.46
N MET A 4 11.45 -12.83 -7.70
CA MET A 4 12.04 -11.60 -8.23
C MET A 4 12.96 -10.96 -7.20
N ASN A 5 13.83 -10.09 -7.69
CA ASN A 5 14.69 -9.28 -6.84
C ASN A 5 13.86 -8.23 -6.09
N THR A 6 14.39 -7.73 -4.98
CA THR A 6 13.61 -6.81 -4.13
C THR A 6 13.39 -5.46 -4.80
N GLU A 7 14.36 -5.03 -5.61
CA GLU A 7 14.36 -3.77 -6.37
C GLU A 7 13.24 -3.74 -7.42
N GLU A 8 12.82 -4.91 -7.91
CA GLU A 8 11.81 -5.04 -8.97
C GLU A 8 10.37 -5.04 -8.41
N LYS A 9 10.20 -5.29 -7.11
CA LYS A 9 8.88 -5.52 -6.49
C LYS A 9 7.94 -4.32 -6.61
N THR A 10 8.42 -3.10 -6.35
CA THR A 10 7.56 -1.90 -6.42
C THR A 10 7.04 -1.69 -7.84
N GLN A 11 7.92 -1.73 -8.84
CA GLN A 11 7.52 -1.52 -10.23
C GLN A 11 6.56 -2.60 -10.71
N ARG A 12 6.81 -3.86 -10.31
CA ARG A 12 5.89 -4.95 -10.61
C ARG A 12 4.53 -4.74 -9.96
N LEU A 13 4.49 -4.30 -8.70
CA LEU A 13 3.24 -4.06 -7.97
C LEU A 13 2.41 -2.94 -8.62
N ILE A 14 3.03 -1.83 -9.01
CA ILE A 14 2.35 -0.74 -9.72
C ILE A 14 1.68 -1.29 -10.99
N LYS A 15 2.45 -2.02 -11.79
CA LYS A 15 1.93 -2.65 -13.02
C LYS A 15 0.78 -3.63 -12.73
N MET A 16 0.86 -4.42 -11.65
CA MET A 16 -0.24 -5.31 -11.25
C MET A 16 -1.51 -4.53 -10.91
N ILE A 17 -1.39 -3.43 -10.17
CA ILE A 17 -2.55 -2.60 -9.78
C ILE A 17 -3.18 -1.96 -11.03
N GLU A 18 -2.38 -1.51 -11.99
CA GLU A 18 -2.87 -0.95 -13.25
C GLU A 18 -3.56 -2.00 -14.14
N GLU A 19 -2.97 -3.20 -14.25
CA GLU A 19 -3.50 -4.31 -15.06
C GLU A 19 -4.80 -4.89 -14.47
N ASP A 20 -4.80 -5.15 -13.16
CA ASP A 20 -5.92 -5.82 -12.48
C ASP A 20 -7.04 -4.82 -12.09
N ASN A 21 -6.71 -3.52 -11.99
CA ASN A 21 -7.60 -2.43 -11.58
C ASN A 21 -8.52 -2.80 -10.40
N PRO A 22 -7.96 -3.20 -9.24
CA PRO A 22 -8.75 -3.68 -8.12
C PRO A 22 -9.59 -2.56 -7.50
N PHE A 23 -10.84 -2.87 -7.13
CA PHE A 23 -11.68 -1.91 -6.39
C PHE A 23 -11.05 -1.49 -5.05
N LEU A 24 -10.46 -2.45 -4.33
CA LEU A 24 -9.69 -2.24 -3.10
C LEU A 24 -8.56 -3.28 -3.03
N ALA A 25 -7.39 -2.89 -2.52
CA ALA A 25 -6.24 -3.78 -2.35
C ALA A 25 -5.56 -3.56 -0.98
N ILE A 26 -5.03 -4.64 -0.39
CA ILE A 26 -4.20 -4.59 0.83
C ILE A 26 -2.83 -5.16 0.49
N VAL A 27 -1.79 -4.36 0.73
CA VAL A 27 -0.39 -4.78 0.52
C VAL A 27 0.30 -4.90 1.88
N PHE A 28 0.72 -6.12 2.22
CA PHE A 28 1.42 -6.38 3.47
C PHE A 28 2.94 -6.21 3.29
N CYS A 29 3.56 -5.52 4.25
CA CYS A 29 5.00 -5.35 4.35
C CYS A 29 5.51 -5.96 5.65
N ASN A 30 6.73 -6.51 5.64
CA ASN A 30 7.33 -7.14 6.83
C ASN A 30 7.73 -6.12 7.91
N LYS A 31 8.22 -4.95 7.50
CA LYS A 31 8.71 -3.90 8.40
C LYS A 31 7.94 -2.60 8.20
N ARG A 32 7.79 -1.83 9.29
CA ARG A 32 7.18 -0.49 9.29
C ARG A 32 7.84 0.43 8.26
N GLU A 33 9.17 0.48 8.25
CA GLU A 33 9.94 1.34 7.35
C GLU A 33 9.69 0.98 5.88
N GLY A 34 9.51 -0.32 5.60
CA GLY A 34 9.15 -0.80 4.27
C GLY A 34 7.75 -0.34 3.84
N ALA A 35 6.78 -0.40 4.75
CA ALA A 35 5.42 0.09 4.47
C ALA A 35 5.40 1.60 4.20
N VAL A 36 6.14 2.38 4.99
CA VAL A 36 6.27 3.84 4.82
C VAL A 36 6.97 4.18 3.50
N ARG A 37 8.09 3.52 3.19
CA ARG A 37 8.78 3.74 1.91
C ARG A 37 7.89 3.40 0.73
N LEU A 38 7.21 2.25 0.78
CA LEU A 38 6.34 1.79 -0.30
C LEU A 38 5.16 2.75 -0.48
N SER A 39 4.57 3.29 0.59
CA SER A 39 3.47 4.23 0.46
C SER A 39 3.90 5.52 -0.26
N TYR A 40 5.09 6.04 0.02
CA TYR A 40 5.63 7.19 -0.72
C TYR A 40 5.85 6.87 -2.20
N GLU A 41 6.46 5.73 -2.54
CA GLU A 41 6.70 5.32 -3.93
C GLU A 41 5.39 5.15 -4.71
N LEU A 42 4.38 4.52 -4.11
CA LEU A 42 3.07 4.30 -4.75
C LEU A 42 2.26 5.60 -4.86
N THR A 43 2.34 6.48 -3.86
CA THR A 43 1.70 7.81 -3.92
C THR A 43 2.35 8.66 -5.02
N ALA A 44 3.67 8.62 -5.15
CA ALA A 44 4.39 9.30 -6.22
C ALA A 44 4.03 8.77 -7.62
N ALA A 45 3.64 7.49 -7.72
CA ALA A 45 3.09 6.89 -8.93
C ALA A 45 1.62 7.27 -9.20
N GLY A 46 1.01 8.12 -8.37
CA GLY A 46 -0.36 8.61 -8.56
C GLY A 46 -1.46 7.70 -8.00
N LEU A 47 -1.11 6.67 -7.23
CA LEU A 47 -2.08 5.78 -6.61
C LEU A 47 -2.65 6.38 -5.32
N ASN A 48 -3.94 6.14 -5.05
CA ASN A 48 -4.56 6.50 -3.78
C ASN A 48 -4.17 5.48 -2.70
N ILE A 49 -3.31 5.89 -1.78
CA ILE A 49 -2.69 5.01 -0.79
C ILE A 49 -2.85 5.58 0.62
N ALA A 50 -3.10 4.69 1.57
CA ALA A 50 -2.96 4.98 2.99
C ALA A 50 -2.07 3.92 3.65
N GLU A 51 -1.05 4.33 4.40
CA GLU A 51 -0.19 3.43 5.16
C GLU A 51 -0.77 3.07 6.53
N MET A 52 -0.54 1.85 7.00
CA MET A 52 -0.94 1.41 8.33
C MET A 52 0.17 0.64 9.04
N HIS A 53 0.55 1.09 10.23
CA HIS A 53 1.54 0.43 11.09
C HIS A 53 1.23 0.63 12.58
N GLY A 54 1.96 -0.08 13.44
CA GLY A 54 1.70 -0.15 14.89
C GLY A 54 1.80 1.20 15.63
N ASP A 55 2.66 2.11 15.18
CA ASP A 55 2.82 3.41 15.84
C ASP A 55 1.70 4.42 15.55
N LEU A 56 0.78 4.10 14.65
CA LEU A 56 -0.38 4.96 14.42
C LEU A 56 -1.29 4.91 15.65
N THR A 57 -1.76 6.08 16.08
CA THR A 57 -2.77 6.15 17.13
C THR A 57 -4.01 5.36 16.72
N GLN A 58 -4.72 4.80 17.70
CA GLN A 58 -5.93 4.00 17.42
C GLN A 58 -6.96 4.80 16.60
N GLY A 59 -7.11 6.10 16.86
CA GLY A 59 -7.99 6.98 16.09
C GLY A 59 -7.58 7.09 14.61
N ARG A 60 -6.28 7.21 14.29
CA ARG A 60 -5.80 7.20 12.90
C ARG A 60 -6.05 5.85 12.23
N ARG A 61 -5.77 4.74 12.92
CA ARG A 61 -6.03 3.38 12.41
C ARG A 61 -7.49 3.17 12.03
N THR A 62 -8.42 3.53 12.92
CA THR A 62 -9.86 3.41 12.66
C THR A 62 -10.31 4.32 11.51
N ARG A 63 -9.74 5.52 11.40
CA ARG A 63 -10.03 6.42 10.27
C ARG A 63 -9.59 5.81 8.94
N ILE A 64 -8.36 5.32 8.85
CA ILE A 64 -7.83 4.68 7.63
C ILE A 64 -8.70 3.50 7.22
N LEU A 65 -9.07 2.61 8.16
CA LEU A 65 -9.96 1.48 7.87
C LEU A 65 -11.34 1.92 7.37
N ARG A 66 -11.89 3.00 7.95
CA ARG A 66 -13.19 3.56 7.55
C ARG A 66 -13.12 4.18 6.16
N ASP A 67 -12.07 4.92 5.87
CA ASP A 67 -11.87 5.58 4.57
C ASP A 67 -11.63 4.51 3.49
N PHE A 68 -10.81 3.50 3.77
CA PHE A 68 -10.61 2.32 2.92
C PHE A 68 -11.91 1.57 2.62
N ALA A 69 -12.74 1.28 3.64
CA ALA A 69 -14.03 0.62 3.45
C ALA A 69 -15.04 1.45 2.61
N LYS A 70 -14.80 2.76 2.48
CA LYS A 70 -15.60 3.69 1.67
C LYS A 70 -15.00 3.95 0.29
N ALA A 71 -13.87 3.31 -0.05
CA ALA A 71 -13.09 3.60 -1.25
C ALA A 71 -12.77 5.11 -1.40
N LYS A 72 -12.38 5.74 -0.28
CA LYS A 72 -11.95 7.14 -0.21
C LYS A 72 -10.44 7.27 -0.17
#